data_AF-A0A8H6TG08-F1
#
_entry.id   AF-A0A8H6TG08-F1
#
_cell.length_a   1.000
_cell.length_b   1.000
_cell.length_c   1.000
_cell.angle_alpha   90.00
_cell.angle_beta   90.00
_cell.angle_gamma   90.00
#
_symmetry.space_group_name_H-M   'P 1'
#
loop_
_entity.id
_entity.type
_entity.pdbx_description
1 polymer ?
#
loop_
_entity_poly.entity_id
_entity_poly.type
_entity_poly.pdbx_seq_one_letter_code
_entity_poly.pdbx_strand_id
1 'polypeptide(L)'
;MGEEWAGKAARGEDFLLLADMFAGQCLSDGPIASFAPDDDAQLRPAPPPACRAAQFPAAAAAIPMSTPARRIPSPVALASLADVKEGLERASGLLDVVEQLESGHVKYVRDTHGPNTKTNRGAADGWDGLRSMVNKRERLGKILNGPKNFAGDEEKFLAYFKMPAPTGKGKRARGPDEEDGGYRAYRRIVEAWVWCKRHVEKERETIEYQGLGRWEVWRALGKETYVKPPRQADDAELDKEKDSDDE
;
A
#
# COMPACT_ATOMS: atom_id res chain seq x y z
N MET A 1 -27.48 14.30 3.82
CA MET A 1 -28.77 13.61 4.03
C MET A 1 -29.02 13.41 5.53
N GLY A 2 -29.45 14.44 6.26
CA GLY A 2 -29.48 14.36 7.75
C GLY A 2 -30.65 15.05 8.45
N GLU A 3 -31.09 16.22 7.98
CA GLU A 3 -32.14 16.98 8.70
C GLU A 3 -33.56 16.66 8.24
N GLU A 4 -33.78 16.32 6.97
CA GLU A 4 -35.11 15.91 6.49
C GLU A 4 -35.57 14.54 7.04
N TRP A 5 -34.63 13.69 7.47
CA TRP A 5 -34.92 12.36 8.00
C TRP A 5 -35.51 12.41 9.42
N ALA A 6 -34.95 13.27 10.28
CA ALA A 6 -35.43 13.42 11.65
C ALA A 6 -36.86 13.96 11.71
N GLY A 7 -37.24 14.82 10.76
CA GLY A 7 -38.59 15.38 10.69
C GLY A 7 -39.67 14.37 10.26
N LYS A 8 -39.34 13.36 9.45
CA LYS A 8 -40.31 12.35 8.99
C LYS A 8 -40.62 11.29 10.05
N ALA A 9 -39.62 10.86 10.82
CA ALA A 9 -39.83 9.90 11.91
C ALA A 9 -40.74 10.44 13.03
N ALA A 10 -40.69 11.75 13.29
CA ALA A 10 -41.51 12.39 14.32
C ALA A 10 -43.00 12.50 13.96
N ARG A 11 -43.38 12.33 12.68
CA ARG A 11 -44.77 12.46 12.21
C ARG A 11 -45.57 11.16 12.20
N GLY A 12 -44.96 10.03 12.56
CA GLY A 12 -45.65 8.72 12.55
C GLY A 12 -46.14 8.31 11.18
N GLU A 13 -45.53 8.82 10.11
CA GLU A 13 -45.81 8.38 8.75
C GLU A 13 -45.19 6.99 8.58
N ASP A 14 -46.04 5.97 8.51
CA ASP A 14 -45.64 4.60 8.22
C ASP A 14 -44.88 4.58 6.89
N PHE A 15 -43.58 4.32 6.99
CA PHE A 15 -42.76 4.07 5.82
C PHE A 15 -43.23 2.77 5.21
N LEU A 16 -43.97 2.86 4.11
CA LEU A 16 -44.13 1.77 3.16
C LEU A 16 -42.75 1.46 2.60
N LEU A 17 -41.99 0.66 3.35
CA LEU A 17 -40.78 0.01 2.89
C LEU A 17 -41.12 -0.66 1.57
N LEU A 18 -40.30 -0.34 0.57
CA LEU A 18 -40.32 -0.87 -0.79
C LEU A 18 -39.96 -2.38 -0.80
N ALA A 19 -40.60 -3.17 0.06
CA ALA A 19 -40.37 -4.61 0.23
C ALA A 19 -41.10 -5.47 -0.81
N ASP A 20 -42.00 -4.87 -1.61
CA ASP A 20 -42.82 -5.61 -2.60
C ASP A 20 -42.24 -5.65 -4.02
N MET A 21 -41.04 -5.11 -4.27
CA MET A 21 -40.46 -5.12 -5.62
C MET A 21 -39.59 -6.34 -5.96
N PHE A 22 -39.37 -7.27 -5.02
CA PHE A 22 -38.52 -8.46 -5.25
C PHE A 22 -39.21 -9.81 -5.04
N ALA A 23 -40.53 -9.85 -4.80
CA ALA A 23 -41.28 -11.10 -4.64
C ALA A 23 -41.80 -11.71 -5.98
N GLY A 24 -41.14 -11.45 -7.11
CA GLY A 24 -41.72 -11.77 -8.42
C GLY A 24 -40.77 -11.94 -9.60
N GLN A 25 -39.58 -12.53 -9.40
CA GLN A 25 -38.83 -13.08 -10.55
C GLN A 25 -38.82 -14.60 -10.49
N CYS A 26 -39.74 -15.14 -11.29
CA CYS A 26 -39.90 -16.53 -11.62
C CYS A 26 -38.57 -17.18 -12.00
N LEU A 27 -38.34 -18.34 -11.41
CA LEU A 27 -37.52 -19.43 -11.94
C LEU A 27 -37.91 -19.70 -13.40
N SER A 28 -37.15 -19.18 -14.34
CA SER A 28 -37.11 -19.71 -15.71
C SER A 28 -35.89 -20.61 -15.82
N ASP A 29 -36.14 -21.91 -15.65
CA ASP A 29 -35.31 -22.99 -16.18
C ASP A 29 -35.09 -22.74 -17.68
N GLY A 30 -33.87 -22.33 -18.03
CA GLY A 30 -33.42 -22.14 -19.41
C GLY A 30 -32.46 -23.27 -19.79
N PRO A 31 -32.58 -23.86 -20.99
CA PRO A 31 -31.83 -25.05 -21.37
C PRO A 31 -30.34 -24.76 -21.54
N ILE A 32 -29.54 -25.73 -21.10
CA ILE A 32 -28.10 -25.84 -21.28
C ILE A 32 -27.77 -25.72 -22.77
N ALA A 33 -27.17 -24.61 -23.17
CA ALA A 33 -26.58 -24.44 -24.49
C ALA A 33 -25.30 -25.28 -24.55
N SER A 34 -25.36 -26.34 -25.35
CA SER A 34 -24.24 -27.18 -25.75
C SER A 34 -23.13 -26.33 -26.35
N PHE A 35 -21.93 -26.39 -25.75
CA PHE A 35 -20.71 -25.89 -26.35
C PHE A 35 -20.36 -26.75 -27.57
N ALA A 36 -20.44 -26.16 -28.76
CA ALA A 36 -19.83 -26.71 -29.96
C ALA A 36 -18.34 -26.32 -29.98
N PRO A 37 -17.41 -27.26 -30.23
CA PRO A 37 -15.99 -26.97 -30.41
C PRO A 37 -15.64 -26.97 -31.89
N ASP A 38 -15.88 -25.87 -32.60
CA ASP A 38 -15.41 -25.71 -33.98
C ASP A 38 -15.27 -24.22 -34.29
N ASP A 39 -14.09 -23.66 -34.04
CA ASP A 39 -13.54 -22.57 -34.88
C ASP A 39 -12.01 -22.55 -34.74
N ASP A 40 -11.43 -23.60 -35.29
CA ASP A 40 -10.02 -23.70 -35.65
C ASP A 40 -9.90 -23.23 -37.10
N ALA A 41 -9.67 -21.94 -37.34
CA ALA A 41 -9.31 -21.45 -38.66
C ALA A 41 -8.63 -20.07 -38.66
N GLN A 42 -7.33 -20.09 -38.91
CA GLN A 42 -6.62 -19.15 -39.77
C GLN A 42 -6.36 -17.72 -39.27
N LEU A 43 -5.30 -17.56 -38.49
CA LEU A 43 -4.48 -16.35 -38.57
C LEU A 43 -3.10 -16.70 -39.12
N ARG A 44 -2.95 -16.48 -40.43
CA ARG A 44 -1.66 -16.53 -41.14
C ARG A 44 -0.71 -15.45 -40.61
N PRO A 45 0.55 -15.77 -40.30
CA PRO A 45 1.56 -14.75 -40.02
C PRO A 45 1.95 -14.04 -41.33
N ALA A 46 1.85 -12.71 -41.33
CA ALA A 46 2.38 -11.87 -42.40
C ALA A 46 3.93 -11.88 -42.37
N PRO A 47 4.60 -11.89 -43.53
CA PRO A 47 6.05 -11.79 -43.58
C PRO A 47 6.53 -10.40 -43.13
N PRO A 48 7.63 -10.30 -42.36
CA PRO A 48 8.18 -9.02 -41.95
C PRO A 48 8.79 -8.26 -43.15
N PRO A 49 8.59 -6.94 -43.26
CA PRO A 49 9.30 -6.14 -44.25
C PRO A 49 10.78 -6.04 -43.90
N ALA A 50 11.63 -6.31 -44.90
CA ALA A 50 13.07 -6.11 -44.82
C ALA A 50 13.40 -4.61 -44.70
N CYS A 51 13.61 -4.14 -43.47
CA CYS A 51 14.10 -2.79 -43.21
C CYS A 51 15.64 -2.74 -43.37
N ARG A 52 16.03 -2.46 -44.61
CA ARG A 52 17.03 -1.46 -45.03
C ARG A 52 18.03 -1.02 -43.94
N ALA A 53 19.26 -1.52 -44.04
CA ALA A 53 20.41 -1.05 -43.29
C ALA A 53 20.67 0.44 -43.59
N ALA A 54 20.31 1.30 -42.65
CA ALA A 54 20.75 2.69 -42.62
C ALA A 54 22.17 2.74 -42.03
N GLN A 55 23.09 3.25 -42.84
CA GLN A 55 24.45 3.57 -42.42
C GLN A 55 24.38 4.68 -41.36
N PHE A 56 24.81 4.37 -40.14
CA PHE A 56 25.00 5.37 -39.09
C PHE A 56 26.32 6.12 -39.36
N PRO A 57 26.34 7.47 -39.33
CA PRO A 57 27.57 8.23 -39.30
C PRO A 57 28.30 7.99 -37.98
N ALA A 58 29.62 7.84 -38.05
CA ALA A 58 30.51 7.69 -36.91
C ALA A 58 30.41 8.93 -35.99
N ALA A 59 29.56 8.83 -34.97
CA ALA A 59 29.50 9.79 -33.88
C ALA A 59 30.74 9.57 -32.98
N ALA A 60 31.51 10.64 -32.81
CA ALA A 60 32.63 10.69 -31.90
C ALA A 60 32.23 10.14 -30.52
N ALA A 61 33.00 9.16 -30.05
CA ALA A 61 32.83 8.52 -28.76
C ALA A 61 32.96 9.56 -27.64
N ALA A 62 31.82 10.09 -27.18
CA ALA A 62 31.74 10.72 -25.88
C ALA A 62 31.98 9.63 -24.84
N ILE A 63 33.09 9.77 -24.10
CA ILE A 63 33.46 8.90 -22.99
C ILE A 63 32.25 8.85 -22.05
N PRO A 64 31.65 7.66 -21.80
CA PRO A 64 30.56 7.56 -20.85
C PRO A 64 31.11 8.01 -19.50
N MET A 65 30.66 9.19 -19.04
CA MET A 65 30.93 9.60 -17.67
C MET A 65 30.38 8.50 -16.78
N SER A 66 31.29 7.75 -16.16
CA SER A 66 30.99 6.67 -15.24
C SER A 66 30.12 7.26 -14.15
N THR A 67 28.80 7.06 -14.27
CA THR A 67 27.87 7.31 -13.18
C THR A 67 28.43 6.53 -12.00
N PRO A 68 28.68 7.18 -10.84
CA PRO A 68 29.24 6.47 -9.71
C PRO A 68 28.27 5.34 -9.38
N ALA A 69 28.69 4.10 -9.63
CA ALA A 69 27.94 2.93 -9.30
C ALA A 69 27.58 3.07 -7.82
N ARG A 70 26.29 3.30 -7.54
CA ARG A 70 25.75 3.37 -6.18
C ARG A 70 26.09 2.03 -5.57
N ARG A 71 27.15 2.02 -4.75
CA ARG A 71 27.69 0.80 -4.15
C ARG A 71 26.59 0.22 -3.28
N ILE A 72 25.86 -0.75 -3.82
CA ILE A 72 25.01 -1.61 -3.01
C ILE A 72 25.99 -2.33 -2.08
N PRO A 73 25.94 -2.07 -0.76
CA PRO A 73 26.80 -2.77 0.17
C PRO A 73 26.51 -4.26 0.01
N SER A 74 27.52 -4.99 -0.48
CA SER A 74 27.55 -6.45 -0.45
C SER A 74 27.15 -6.91 0.97
N PRO A 75 26.44 -8.04 1.15
CA PRO A 75 26.04 -8.59 2.45
C PRO A 75 27.24 -9.10 3.29
N VAL A 76 28.40 -8.46 3.15
CA VAL A 76 29.58 -8.55 4.00
C VAL A 76 29.12 -8.29 5.42
N ALA A 77 29.24 -9.34 6.23
CA ALA A 77 29.14 -9.38 7.68
C ALA A 77 28.96 -8.00 8.33
N LEU A 78 27.71 -7.63 8.60
CA LEU A 78 27.42 -6.49 9.47
C LEU A 78 28.01 -6.84 10.83
N ALA A 79 29.19 -6.29 11.11
CA ALA A 79 30.09 -6.74 12.15
C ALA A 79 29.53 -6.50 13.56
N SER A 80 28.48 -5.69 13.69
CA SER A 80 27.74 -5.49 14.93
C SER A 80 26.27 -5.11 14.69
N LEU A 81 25.42 -5.36 15.69
CA LEU A 81 24.03 -4.91 15.69
C LEU A 81 23.91 -3.37 15.64
N ALA A 82 24.93 -2.66 16.10
CA ALA A 82 25.01 -1.20 16.00
C ALA A 82 25.12 -0.73 14.54
N ASP A 83 25.94 -1.40 13.74
CA ASP A 83 26.11 -1.08 12.30
C ASP A 83 24.80 -1.35 11.53
N VAL A 84 24.11 -2.44 11.88
CA VAL A 84 22.77 -2.75 11.33
C VAL A 84 21.82 -1.61 11.67
N LYS A 85 21.77 -1.21 12.95
CA LYS A 85 20.90 -0.14 13.41
C LYS A 85 21.17 1.16 12.67
N GLU A 86 22.43 1.57 12.55
CA GLU A 86 22.81 2.78 11.82
C GLU A 86 22.43 2.70 10.34
N GLY A 87 22.63 1.55 9.69
CA GLY A 87 22.23 1.33 8.30
C GLY A 87 20.71 1.40 8.08
N LEU A 88 19.92 0.90 9.04
CA LEU A 88 18.48 1.08 9.03
C LEU A 88 18.11 2.55 9.28
N GLU A 89 18.71 3.22 10.26
CA GLU A 89 18.39 4.63 10.57
C GLU A 89 18.74 5.59 9.43
N ARG A 90 19.83 5.33 8.69
CA ARG A 90 20.25 6.14 7.55
C ARG A 90 19.27 6.10 6.38
N ALA A 91 18.55 5.00 6.20
CA ALA A 91 17.49 4.87 5.20
C ALA A 91 16.15 5.36 5.78
N SER A 92 16.05 6.67 6.00
CA SER A 92 14.82 7.32 6.46
C SER A 92 13.85 7.64 5.32
N GLY A 93 14.35 7.78 4.09
CA GLY A 93 13.55 8.10 2.91
C GLY A 93 12.69 6.93 2.44
N LEU A 94 11.56 7.23 1.77
CA LEU A 94 10.65 6.19 1.27
C LEU A 94 11.34 5.28 0.24
N LEU A 95 12.10 5.87 -0.70
CA LEU A 95 12.79 5.15 -1.76
C LEU A 95 13.82 4.16 -1.19
N ASP A 96 14.68 4.63 -0.28
CA ASP A 96 15.71 3.77 0.32
C ASP A 96 15.10 2.62 1.12
N VAL A 97 13.96 2.84 1.78
CA VAL A 97 13.25 1.77 2.50
C VAL A 97 12.66 0.74 1.54
N VAL A 98 12.15 1.16 0.39
CA VAL A 98 11.64 0.24 -0.64
C VAL A 98 12.79 -0.58 -1.23
N GLU A 99 13.90 0.04 -1.58
CA GLU A 99 15.12 -0.65 -2.05
C GLU A 99 15.64 -1.67 -1.01
N GLN A 100 15.60 -1.32 0.28
CA GLN A 100 15.96 -2.25 1.36
C GLN A 100 14.99 -3.42 1.54
N LEU A 101 13.72 -3.24 1.16
CA LEU A 101 12.73 -4.33 1.17
C LEU A 101 12.95 -5.26 -0.01
N GLU A 102 13.21 -4.72 -1.20
CA GLU A 102 13.44 -5.49 -2.43
C GLU A 102 14.74 -6.29 -2.37
N SER A 103 15.82 -5.69 -1.84
CA SER A 103 17.08 -6.40 -1.59
C SER A 103 16.97 -7.51 -0.54
N GLY A 104 15.84 -7.63 0.16
CA GLY A 104 15.64 -8.62 1.22
C GLY A 104 16.42 -8.32 2.51
N HIS A 105 17.04 -7.15 2.63
CA HIS A 105 17.85 -6.78 3.79
C HIS A 105 17.06 -6.82 5.10
N VAL A 106 15.82 -6.33 5.08
CA VAL A 106 14.93 -6.34 6.27
C VAL A 106 14.65 -7.76 6.74
N LYS A 107 14.42 -8.69 5.79
CA LYS A 107 14.18 -10.11 6.08
C LYS A 107 15.44 -10.77 6.64
N TYR A 108 16.60 -10.49 6.06
CA TYR A 108 17.88 -10.97 6.57
C TYR A 108 18.14 -10.52 8.02
N VAL A 109 17.91 -9.24 8.34
CA VAL A 109 18.06 -8.70 9.70
C VAL A 109 17.10 -9.40 10.68
N ARG A 110 15.85 -9.63 10.27
CA ARG A 110 14.85 -10.38 11.05
C ARG A 110 15.30 -11.82 11.33
N ASP A 111 15.80 -12.51 10.31
CA ASP A 111 16.22 -13.91 10.42
C ASP A 111 17.51 -14.07 11.25
N THR A 112 18.39 -13.07 11.20
CA THR A 112 19.70 -13.10 11.90
C THR A 112 19.60 -12.67 13.37
N HIS A 113 18.84 -11.61 13.66
CA HIS A 113 18.80 -10.99 15.00
C HIS A 113 17.45 -11.13 15.70
N GLY A 114 16.37 -11.39 14.96
CA GLY A 114 15.03 -11.53 15.53
C GLY A 114 14.82 -12.86 16.25
N PRO A 115 13.71 -12.97 17.01
CA PRO A 115 13.34 -14.23 17.64
C PRO A 115 13.08 -15.28 16.56
N ASN A 116 13.82 -16.38 16.60
CA ASN A 116 13.67 -17.46 15.62
C ASN A 116 12.54 -18.38 16.08
N THR A 117 11.43 -18.35 15.34
CA THR A 117 10.24 -19.15 15.64
C THR A 117 10.46 -20.66 15.51
N LYS A 118 11.48 -21.10 14.78
CA LYS A 118 11.75 -22.52 14.53
C LYS A 118 12.64 -23.15 15.60
N THR A 119 13.55 -22.38 16.20
CA THR A 119 14.60 -22.92 17.08
C THR A 119 14.39 -22.60 18.55
N ASN A 120 13.27 -21.97 18.93
CA ASN A 120 13.02 -21.43 20.28
C ASN A 120 14.17 -20.55 20.81
N ARG A 121 15.03 -20.04 19.91
CA ARG A 121 16.13 -19.16 20.27
C ARG A 121 15.55 -17.78 20.56
N GLY A 122 15.87 -17.25 21.74
CA GLY A 122 15.55 -15.87 22.10
C GLY A 122 16.14 -14.88 21.08
N ALA A 123 15.58 -13.67 21.06
CA ALA A 123 16.12 -12.60 20.22
C ALA A 123 17.55 -12.22 20.65
N ALA A 124 18.33 -11.65 19.74
CA ALA A 124 19.65 -11.12 20.07
C ALA A 124 19.55 -9.93 21.05
N ASP A 125 20.58 -9.73 21.87
CA ASP A 125 20.68 -8.58 22.77
C ASP A 125 20.58 -7.27 21.97
N GLY A 126 19.69 -6.36 22.38
CA GLY A 126 19.43 -5.10 21.66
C GLY A 126 18.41 -5.19 20.52
N TRP A 127 17.83 -6.37 20.26
CA TRP A 127 16.76 -6.54 19.27
C TRP A 127 15.57 -5.60 19.51
N ASP A 128 15.21 -5.31 20.75
CA ASP A 128 14.04 -4.47 21.06
C ASP A 128 14.13 -3.07 20.44
N GLY A 129 15.35 -2.50 20.34
CA GLY A 129 15.59 -1.23 19.65
C GLY A 129 15.33 -1.31 18.14
N LEU A 130 15.69 -2.45 17.52
CA LEU A 130 15.52 -2.71 16.10
C LEU A 130 14.11 -3.18 15.72
N ARG A 131 13.45 -3.89 16.63
CA ARG A 131 12.17 -4.58 16.41
C ARG A 131 11.12 -3.63 15.84
N SER A 132 11.02 -2.43 16.40
CA SER A 132 10.04 -1.44 15.96
C SER A 132 10.29 -0.96 14.52
N MET A 133 11.55 -0.79 14.12
CA MET A 133 11.94 -0.37 12.78
C MET A 133 11.71 -1.48 11.76
N VAL A 134 12.18 -2.69 12.06
CA VAL A 134 11.99 -3.88 11.22
C VAL A 134 10.49 -4.13 11.01
N ASN A 135 9.68 -4.14 12.07
CA ASN A 135 8.23 -4.35 11.95
C ASN A 135 7.53 -3.29 11.10
N LYS A 136 7.96 -2.02 11.18
CA LYS A 136 7.39 -0.95 10.33
C LYS A 136 7.71 -1.16 8.86
N ARG A 137 8.94 -1.57 8.56
CA ARG A 137 9.38 -1.86 7.18
C ARG A 137 8.71 -3.10 6.61
N GLU A 138 8.62 -4.18 7.38
CA GLU A 138 7.84 -5.35 7.01
C GLU A 138 6.38 -5.00 6.74
N ARG A 139 5.79 -4.11 7.55
CA ARG A 139 4.42 -3.62 7.31
C ARG A 139 4.33 -2.82 6.00
N LEU A 140 5.33 -1.99 5.68
CA LEU A 140 5.41 -1.32 4.38
C LEU A 140 5.48 -2.33 3.23
N GLY A 141 6.30 -3.37 3.36
CA GLY A 141 6.39 -4.46 2.38
C GLY A 141 5.04 -5.18 2.19
N LYS A 142 4.26 -5.39 3.27
CA LYS A 142 2.89 -5.93 3.18
C LYS A 142 1.92 -4.99 2.48
N ILE A 143 2.13 -3.68 2.58
CA ILE A 143 1.30 -2.69 1.89
C ILE A 143 1.61 -2.73 0.39
N LEU A 144 2.90 -2.69 0.02
CA LEU A 144 3.39 -2.73 -1.36
C LEU A 144 2.97 -4.04 -2.06
N ASN A 145 3.31 -5.18 -1.47
CA ASN A 145 3.06 -6.51 -2.05
C ASN A 145 1.63 -7.02 -1.83
N GLY A 146 0.77 -6.24 -1.15
CA GLY A 146 -0.59 -6.65 -0.86
C GLY A 146 -1.46 -6.65 -2.13
N PRO A 147 -2.18 -7.74 -2.45
CA PRO A 147 -2.99 -7.84 -3.67
C PRO A 147 -4.16 -6.85 -3.71
N LYS A 148 -4.61 -6.39 -2.53
CA LYS A 148 -5.71 -5.42 -2.39
C LYS A 148 -5.24 -3.95 -2.42
N ASN A 149 -3.94 -3.72 -2.59
CA ASN A 149 -3.32 -2.41 -2.54
C ASN A 149 -2.63 -2.11 -3.88
N PHE A 150 -1.35 -2.47 -3.99
CA PHE A 150 -0.52 -2.14 -5.14
C PHE A 150 -0.04 -3.37 -5.91
N ALA A 151 -0.27 -4.58 -5.39
CA ALA A 151 0.10 -5.84 -6.05
C ALA A 151 1.60 -5.93 -6.44
N GLY A 152 2.48 -5.24 -5.71
CA GLY A 152 3.91 -5.17 -6.01
C GLY A 152 4.30 -4.14 -7.09
N ASP A 153 3.36 -3.33 -7.58
CA ASP A 153 3.64 -2.23 -8.50
C ASP A 153 4.27 -1.05 -7.74
N GLU A 154 5.60 -0.99 -7.78
CA GLU A 154 6.40 0.04 -7.13
C GLU A 154 6.12 1.44 -7.70
N GLU A 155 6.00 1.56 -9.02
CA GLU A 155 5.75 2.84 -9.68
C GLU A 155 4.41 3.43 -9.26
N LYS A 156 3.36 2.60 -9.25
CA LYS A 156 2.02 3.00 -8.78
C LYS A 156 2.06 3.38 -7.30
N PHE A 157 2.80 2.62 -6.48
CA PHE A 157 2.97 2.91 -5.06
C PHE A 157 3.64 4.27 -4.83
N LEU A 158 4.78 4.51 -5.48
CA LEU A 158 5.54 5.77 -5.37
C LEU A 158 4.75 6.96 -5.91
N ALA A 159 4.07 6.79 -7.05
CA ALA A 159 3.21 7.83 -7.62
C ALA A 159 2.07 8.22 -6.66
N TYR A 160 1.47 7.26 -5.96
CA TYR A 160 0.39 7.51 -5.01
C TYR A 160 0.84 8.35 -3.79
N PHE A 161 2.07 8.11 -3.30
CA PHE A 161 2.64 8.78 -2.12
C PHE A 161 3.51 10.00 -2.44
N LYS A 162 3.66 10.36 -3.71
CA LYS A 162 4.32 11.59 -4.13
C LYS A 162 3.46 12.79 -3.71
N MET A 163 4.03 13.73 -2.97
CA MET A 163 3.31 14.95 -2.61
C MET A 163 3.27 15.89 -3.81
N PRO A 164 2.13 16.61 -4.02
CA PRO A 164 2.11 17.67 -5.02
C PRO A 164 3.19 18.70 -4.67
N ALA A 165 3.92 19.16 -5.68
CA ALA A 165 4.92 20.20 -5.48
C ALA A 165 4.26 21.39 -4.76
N PRO A 166 4.86 21.93 -3.69
CA PRO A 166 4.27 23.04 -2.96
C PRO A 166 4.16 24.25 -3.89
N THR A 167 2.96 24.53 -4.39
CA THR A 167 2.70 25.61 -5.36
C THR A 167 2.65 27.00 -4.72
N GLY A 168 2.90 27.11 -3.41
CA GLY A 168 2.77 28.35 -2.66
C GLY A 168 4.09 28.89 -2.13
N LYS A 169 4.41 30.17 -2.41
CA LYS A 169 5.47 30.97 -1.76
C LYS A 169 5.15 31.31 -0.30
N GLY A 170 4.38 30.47 0.39
CA GLY A 170 3.90 30.69 1.75
C GLY A 170 4.95 30.29 2.79
N LYS A 171 5.52 31.29 3.45
CA LYS A 171 6.46 31.14 4.57
C LYS A 171 5.89 30.21 5.66
N ARG A 172 6.67 29.19 6.03
CA ARG A 172 6.68 28.43 7.32
C ARG A 172 5.93 27.10 7.43
N ALA A 173 5.60 26.40 6.35
CA ALA A 173 5.55 24.94 6.51
C ALA A 173 7.00 24.47 6.64
N ARG A 174 7.38 23.81 7.75
CA ARG A 174 8.58 22.95 7.77
C ARG A 174 8.38 21.98 6.61
N GLY A 175 9.05 22.28 5.50
CA GLY A 175 8.89 21.50 4.28
C GLY A 175 9.33 20.06 4.54
N PRO A 176 8.83 19.10 3.76
CA PRO A 176 9.54 17.83 3.64
C PRO A 176 11.02 18.15 3.36
N ASP A 177 11.93 17.42 4.02
CA ASP A 177 13.35 17.52 3.65
C ASP A 177 13.44 17.29 2.14
N GLU A 178 14.02 18.25 1.44
CA GLU A 178 14.18 18.20 -0.03
C GLU A 178 14.91 16.93 -0.47
N GLU A 179 15.71 16.35 0.44
CA GLU A 179 16.44 15.09 0.26
C GLU A 179 15.51 13.89 0.00
N ASP A 180 14.28 13.90 0.52
CA ASP A 180 13.33 12.79 0.39
C ASP A 180 12.53 12.81 -0.93
N GLY A 181 12.93 13.60 -1.93
CA GLY A 181 12.36 13.57 -3.28
C GLY A 181 10.89 13.99 -3.39
N GLY A 182 10.35 14.64 -2.35
CA GLY A 182 8.94 15.04 -2.27
C GLY A 182 7.97 13.89 -1.97
N TYR A 183 8.46 12.74 -1.52
CA TYR A 183 7.61 11.64 -1.07
C TYR A 183 7.13 11.86 0.37
N ARG A 184 5.99 11.26 0.73
CA ARG A 184 5.57 11.21 2.14
C ARG A 184 6.54 10.32 2.93
N ALA A 185 6.93 10.77 4.12
CA ALA A 185 7.77 9.99 5.02
C ALA A 185 7.18 8.59 5.28
N TYR A 186 7.97 7.52 5.08
CA TYR A 186 7.46 6.14 5.14
C TYR A 186 6.79 5.82 6.49
N ARG A 187 7.32 6.38 7.60
CA ARG A 187 6.74 6.21 8.93
C ARG A 187 5.27 6.64 8.96
N ARG A 188 4.94 7.74 8.31
CA ARG A 188 3.57 8.28 8.23
C ARG A 188 2.67 7.35 7.43
N ILE A 189 3.17 6.77 6.35
CA ILE A 189 2.43 5.79 5.53
C ILE A 189 2.07 4.55 6.35
N VAL A 190 3.05 4.02 7.09
CA VAL A 190 2.87 2.81 7.91
C VAL A 190 1.89 3.04 9.07
N GLU A 191 1.91 4.23 9.68
CA GLU A 191 0.97 4.62 10.73
C GLU A 191 -0.44 4.88 10.15
N ALA A 192 -0.53 5.56 9.01
CA ALA A 192 -1.77 5.81 8.26
C ALA A 192 -2.50 4.53 7.87
N TRP A 193 -1.76 3.46 7.55
CA TRP A 193 -2.34 2.17 7.14
C TRP A 193 -3.34 1.59 8.14
N VAL A 194 -3.09 1.76 9.45
CA VAL A 194 -4.00 1.25 10.49
C VAL A 194 -5.37 1.94 10.40
N TRP A 195 -5.36 3.26 10.19
CA TRP A 195 -6.57 4.08 10.04
C TRP A 195 -7.27 3.83 8.71
N CYS A 196 -6.50 3.74 7.62
CA CYS A 196 -6.99 3.36 6.31
C CYS A 196 -7.75 2.03 6.39
N LYS A 197 -7.17 1.00 7.03
CA LYS A 197 -7.84 -0.29 7.22
C LYS A 197 -9.18 -0.14 7.94
N ARG A 198 -9.21 0.59 9.06
CA ARG A 198 -10.43 0.78 9.86
C ARG A 198 -11.52 1.57 9.14
N HIS A 199 -11.16 2.64 8.44
CA HIS A 199 -12.12 3.47 7.70
C HIS A 199 -12.66 2.73 6.49
N VAL A 200 -11.80 2.03 5.76
CA VAL A 200 -12.22 1.27 4.58
C VAL A 200 -13.08 0.08 5.00
N GLU A 201 -12.76 -0.64 6.07
CA GLU A 201 -13.56 -1.78 6.51
C GLU A 201 -14.99 -1.39 6.90
N LYS A 202 -15.19 -0.20 7.49
CA LYS A 202 -16.53 0.34 7.78
C LYS A 202 -17.35 0.67 6.52
N GLU A 203 -16.70 1.06 5.43
CA GLU A 203 -17.36 1.57 4.21
C GLU A 203 -17.40 0.52 3.08
N ARG A 204 -16.63 -0.56 3.20
CA ARG A 204 -16.52 -1.60 2.17
C ARG A 204 -17.78 -2.46 2.05
N GLU A 205 -18.71 -2.31 2.98
CA GLU A 205 -20.06 -2.89 2.89
C GLU A 205 -20.90 -2.18 1.81
N THR A 206 -20.51 -0.99 1.38
CA THR A 206 -21.18 -0.25 0.30
C THR A 206 -20.73 -0.75 -1.08
N ILE A 207 -21.70 -1.01 -1.97
CA ILE A 207 -21.48 -1.57 -3.33
C ILE A 207 -20.59 -0.65 -4.20
N GLU A 208 -20.61 0.66 -3.97
CA GLU A 208 -19.91 1.67 -4.78
C GLU A 208 -18.39 1.48 -4.89
N TYR A 209 -17.78 0.81 -3.90
CA TYR A 209 -16.32 0.65 -3.82
C TYR A 209 -15.82 -0.75 -4.25
N GLN A 210 -16.67 -1.56 -4.88
CA GLN A 210 -16.23 -2.84 -5.43
C GLN A 210 -15.23 -2.64 -6.57
N GLY A 211 -14.04 -3.24 -6.44
CA GLY A 211 -12.99 -3.18 -7.46
C GLY A 211 -11.88 -2.14 -7.21
N LEU A 212 -12.07 -1.19 -6.29
CA LEU A 212 -11.03 -0.23 -5.93
C LEU A 212 -10.09 -0.76 -4.84
N GLY A 213 -8.82 -0.34 -4.89
CA GLY A 213 -7.84 -0.65 -3.84
C GLY A 213 -8.15 0.08 -2.53
N ARG A 214 -7.73 -0.45 -1.38
CA ARG A 214 -8.05 0.18 -0.06
C ARG A 214 -7.62 1.64 0.01
N TRP A 215 -6.44 1.95 -0.51
CA TRP A 215 -5.89 3.31 -0.53
C TRP A 215 -6.67 4.26 -1.44
N GLU A 216 -7.18 3.77 -2.56
CA GLU A 216 -8.01 4.55 -3.48
C GLU A 216 -9.36 4.87 -2.83
N VAL A 217 -9.99 3.88 -2.19
CA VAL A 217 -11.23 4.07 -1.40
C VAL A 217 -11.00 5.07 -0.27
N TRP A 218 -9.92 4.93 0.49
CA TRP A 218 -9.62 5.83 1.60
C TRP A 218 -9.44 7.29 1.17
N ARG A 219 -8.84 7.51 -0.02
CA ARG A 219 -8.72 8.84 -0.64
C ARG A 219 -10.07 9.34 -1.16
N ALA A 220 -10.85 8.50 -1.82
CA ALA A 220 -12.19 8.85 -2.34
C ALA A 220 -13.15 9.28 -1.22
N LEU A 221 -13.04 8.65 -0.05
CA LEU A 221 -13.79 9.02 1.15
C LEU A 221 -13.40 10.39 1.74
N GLY A 222 -12.30 11.00 1.29
CA GLY A 222 -11.76 12.23 1.88
C GLY A 222 -11.24 12.07 3.31
N LYS A 223 -11.04 10.83 3.78
CA LYS A 223 -10.58 10.51 5.14
C LYS A 223 -9.05 10.31 5.21
N GLU A 224 -8.33 10.61 4.14
CA GLU A 224 -6.87 10.45 4.02
C GLU A 224 -6.14 11.35 5.03
N THR A 225 -5.68 10.76 6.13
CA THR A 225 -5.00 11.47 7.22
C THR A 225 -3.70 10.75 7.61
N TYR A 226 -2.58 11.44 7.46
CA TYR A 226 -1.24 10.93 7.82
C TYR A 226 -0.81 11.35 9.24
N VAL A 227 -1.65 12.13 9.91
CA VAL A 227 -1.45 12.54 11.29
C VAL A 227 -2.31 11.63 12.15
N LYS A 228 -1.76 11.16 13.27
CA LYS A 228 -2.54 10.41 14.26
C LYS A 228 -3.76 11.27 14.64
N PRO A 229 -4.99 10.80 14.42
CA PRO A 229 -6.17 11.55 14.82
C PRO A 229 -6.10 11.81 16.33
N PRO A 230 -6.59 12.96 16.81
CA PRO A 230 -6.82 13.12 18.24
C PRO A 230 -7.69 11.95 18.71
N ARG A 231 -7.39 11.37 19.88
CA ARG A 231 -8.19 10.28 20.45
C ARG A 231 -9.65 10.74 20.47
N GLN A 232 -10.50 10.15 19.62
CA GLN A 232 -11.93 10.40 19.65
C GLN A 232 -12.47 9.70 20.91
N ALA A 233 -13.44 10.32 21.59
CA ALA A 233 -14.02 9.77 22.82
C ALA A 233 -14.60 8.37 22.60
N ASP A 234 -15.16 8.14 21.41
CA ASP A 234 -15.81 6.89 21.01
C ASP A 234 -14.83 5.70 20.92
N ASP A 235 -13.52 5.96 20.74
CA ASP A 235 -12.49 4.91 20.74
C ASP A 235 -12.14 4.44 22.16
N ALA A 236 -12.48 5.23 23.19
CA ALA A 236 -12.23 4.86 24.59
C ALA A 236 -13.24 3.83 25.12
N GLU A 237 -14.36 3.64 24.43
CA GLU A 237 -15.42 2.71 24.83
C GLU A 237 -15.11 1.28 24.34
N LEU A 238 -14.58 1.15 23.12
CA LEU A 238 -14.20 -0.13 22.50
C LEU A 238 -13.03 -0.85 23.20
N ASP A 239 -12.14 -0.11 23.87
CA ASP A 239 -11.05 -0.71 24.65
C ASP A 239 -11.51 -1.18 26.04
N LYS A 240 -12.66 -0.72 26.55
CA LYS A 240 -13.20 -1.16 27.86
C LYS A 240 -13.90 -2.51 27.78
N GLU A 241 -14.47 -2.86 26.63
CA GLU A 241 -15.24 -4.10 26.47
C GLU A 241 -14.36 -5.35 26.45
N LYS A 242 -13.04 -5.22 26.23
CA LYS A 242 -12.11 -6.35 26.17
C LYS A 242 -11.52 -6.80 27.52
N ASP A 243 -11.66 -6.01 28.57
CA ASP A 243 -11.11 -6.32 29.89
C ASP A 243 -12.15 -6.99 30.82
N SER A 244 -13.38 -7.22 30.35
CA SER A 244 -14.50 -7.74 31.17
C SER A 244 -14.88 -9.21 30.95
N ASP A 245 -14.18 -9.95 30.07
CA ASP A 245 -14.49 -11.35 29.75
C ASP A 245 -13.51 -12.38 30.39
N ASP A 246 -12.59 -11.94 31.26
CA ASP A 246 -11.60 -12.80 31.96
C ASP A 246 -11.78 -12.78 33.50
N GLU A 247 -13.03 -12.76 34.00
CA GLU A 247 -13.36 -13.05 35.42
C GLU A 247 -14.17 -14.35 35.58
#